data_AF-A0A430K4A5-F1
#
_entry.id   AF-A0A430K4A5-F1
#
_cell.length_a   1.000
_cell.length_b   1.000
_cell.length_c   1.000
_cell.angle_alpha   90.00
_cell.angle_beta   90.00
_cell.angle_gamma   90.00
#
_symmetry.space_group_name_H-M   'P 1'
#
loop_
_entity.id
_entity.type
_entity.pdbx_description
1 polymer ?
#
loop_
_entity_poly.entity_id
_entity_poly.type
_entity_poly.pdbx_seq_one_letter_code
_entity_poly.pdbx_strand_id
1 'polypeptide(L)'
;MKKILIFTLIGFAFLGCNSENGDVINDTDYAEYIIENSIDTVINFMAEEIYTTNEAQEPVLKLKLITSEIFPCINYGLATTEFTNDNELIVRFEQIIEPELCLTAIGPATSYIELPENINKITFLNGSVIDKYYIDINQQKISLTLIENNFTTSLFNKTFRIPKNSFAYVCGTNTTNTNIYTDFSEIIEQNPDFIEFDFEGEGRIPYPETTDGNWVNHPSKYYKYTNSLEFNNLANVMNEYSSENIEEDSGVTISIISWNNVKFYSWLEN
;
A
#
# COMPACT_ATOMS: atom_id res chain seq x y z
N MET A 1 19.02 -85.73 -9.17
CA MET A 1 18.37 -84.83 -8.19
C MET A 1 19.15 -83.53 -8.14
N LYS A 2 18.43 -82.41 -8.11
CA LYS A 2 18.85 -81.06 -8.49
C LYS A 2 19.78 -80.41 -7.45
N LYS A 3 20.82 -79.73 -7.97
CA LYS A 3 21.66 -78.74 -7.29
C LYS A 3 20.84 -77.48 -7.01
N ILE A 4 21.03 -76.82 -5.85
CA ILE A 4 20.87 -75.37 -5.71
C ILE A 4 21.99 -74.85 -4.78
N LEU A 5 22.84 -74.01 -5.36
CA LEU A 5 23.87 -73.20 -4.71
C LEU A 5 23.20 -72.02 -3.99
N ILE A 6 23.65 -71.73 -2.76
CA ILE A 6 23.25 -70.55 -1.99
C ILE A 6 24.09 -69.37 -2.49
N PHE A 7 23.43 -68.33 -3.01
CA PHE A 7 24.03 -67.04 -3.32
C PHE A 7 23.58 -66.03 -2.26
N THR A 8 24.54 -65.53 -1.49
CA THR A 8 24.37 -64.44 -0.53
C THR A 8 24.35 -63.12 -1.32
N LEU A 9 23.20 -62.44 -1.37
CA LEU A 9 23.07 -61.10 -1.93
C LEU A 9 23.30 -60.08 -0.81
N ILE A 10 24.38 -59.31 -0.93
CA ILE A 10 24.71 -58.18 -0.07
C ILE A 10 23.83 -57.01 -0.50
N GLY A 11 22.91 -56.58 0.37
CA GLY A 11 22.11 -55.38 0.16
C GLY A 11 22.96 -54.13 0.42
N PHE A 12 23.24 -53.35 -0.63
CA PHE A 12 23.72 -51.98 -0.49
C PHE A 12 22.52 -51.10 -0.11
N ALA A 13 22.47 -50.65 1.14
CA ALA A 13 21.62 -49.55 1.55
C ALA A 13 22.25 -48.24 1.03
N PHE A 14 21.63 -47.63 0.02
CA PHE A 14 21.89 -46.24 -0.31
C PHE A 14 21.23 -45.37 0.78
N LEU A 15 22.03 -44.97 1.77
CA LEU A 15 21.74 -43.79 2.59
C LEU A 15 21.97 -42.57 1.69
N GLY A 16 20.92 -42.13 1.01
CA GLY A 16 20.88 -40.81 0.41
C GLY A 16 20.73 -39.77 1.51
N CYS A 17 21.84 -39.14 1.90
CA CYS A 17 21.79 -37.83 2.56
C CYS A 17 21.38 -36.81 1.51
N ASN A 18 20.09 -36.45 1.47
CA ASN A 18 19.68 -35.16 0.93
C ASN A 18 19.46 -34.25 2.12
N SER A 19 20.48 -33.44 2.42
CA SER A 19 20.32 -32.24 3.24
C SER A 19 19.68 -31.16 2.37
N GLU A 20 18.37 -31.27 2.18
CA GLU A 20 17.54 -30.14 1.80
C GLU A 20 16.62 -29.91 2.99
N ASN A 21 17.04 -29.01 3.88
CA ASN A 21 16.11 -28.33 4.77
C ASN A 21 15.22 -27.44 3.88
N GLY A 22 14.28 -28.06 3.19
CA GLY A 22 13.04 -27.40 2.83
C GLY A 22 12.19 -27.44 4.08
N ASP A 23 12.05 -26.30 4.76
CA ASP A 23 11.16 -26.16 5.90
C ASP A 23 9.73 -26.52 5.44
N VAL A 24 9.34 -27.77 5.68
CA VAL A 24 7.94 -28.17 5.65
C VAL A 24 7.34 -27.57 6.92
N ILE A 25 6.87 -26.33 6.81
CA ILE A 25 6.18 -25.60 7.88
C ILE A 25 4.90 -26.38 8.21
N ASN A 26 4.90 -27.13 9.31
CA ASN A 26 3.72 -27.83 9.78
C ASN A 26 2.77 -26.81 10.42
N ASP A 27 1.46 -26.99 10.26
CA ASP A 27 0.41 -26.20 10.94
C ASP A 27 0.57 -26.16 12.48
N THR A 28 1.38 -27.05 13.05
CA THR A 28 1.75 -27.04 14.47
C THR A 28 2.44 -25.77 14.90
N ASP A 29 3.16 -25.09 14.00
CA ASP A 29 3.98 -23.92 14.33
C ASP A 29 3.11 -22.69 14.67
N TYR A 30 1.83 -22.70 14.26
CA TYR A 30 0.89 -21.61 14.51
C TYR A 30 -0.21 -21.96 15.52
N ALA A 31 -0.17 -23.17 16.11
CA ALA A 31 -1.24 -23.69 16.96
C ALA A 31 -1.54 -22.79 18.17
N GLU A 32 -0.54 -22.08 18.72
CA GLU A 32 -0.73 -21.15 19.83
C GLU A 32 -1.44 -19.85 19.44
N TYR A 33 -1.41 -19.48 18.16
CA TYR A 33 -2.06 -18.28 17.65
C TYR A 33 -3.48 -18.58 17.15
N ILE A 34 -3.81 -19.81 16.75
CA ILE A 34 -5.11 -20.13 16.16
C ILE A 34 -6.25 -20.01 17.19
N ILE A 35 -7.38 -19.47 16.74
CA ILE A 35 -8.66 -19.45 17.46
C ILE A 35 -9.75 -20.10 16.59
N GLU A 36 -10.88 -20.49 17.19
CA GLU A 36 -12.00 -21.07 16.42
C GLU A 36 -12.73 -20.04 15.55
N ASN A 37 -12.69 -18.75 15.93
CA ASN A 37 -13.37 -17.71 15.19
C ASN A 37 -12.74 -17.51 13.81
N SER A 38 -13.61 -17.30 12.82
CA SER A 38 -13.22 -16.98 11.45
C SER A 38 -14.17 -15.98 10.83
N ILE A 39 -13.66 -15.22 9.88
CA ILE A 39 -14.39 -14.27 9.05
C ILE A 39 -14.73 -14.95 7.71
N ASP A 40 -16.02 -14.99 7.37
CA ASP A 40 -16.54 -15.64 6.17
C ASP A 40 -16.58 -14.69 4.96
N THR A 41 -15.45 -14.06 4.67
CA THR A 41 -15.26 -13.25 3.45
C THR A 41 -13.78 -13.18 3.10
N VAL A 42 -13.49 -12.97 1.82
CA VAL A 42 -12.10 -12.76 1.37
C VAL A 42 -11.57 -11.45 1.95
N ILE A 43 -10.33 -11.48 2.43
CA ILE A 43 -9.62 -10.29 2.89
C ILE A 43 -8.65 -9.84 1.80
N ASN A 44 -8.87 -8.64 1.29
CA ASN A 44 -7.90 -7.98 0.44
C ASN A 44 -6.92 -7.17 1.27
N PHE A 45 -5.66 -7.11 0.86
CA PHE A 45 -4.66 -6.33 1.58
C PHE A 45 -3.68 -5.61 0.66
N MET A 46 -3.03 -4.57 1.20
CA MET A 46 -1.90 -3.91 0.55
C MET A 46 -1.01 -3.22 1.57
N ALA A 47 0.29 -3.13 1.28
CA ALA A 47 1.19 -2.22 1.98
C ALA A 47 0.90 -0.78 1.54
N GLU A 48 0.86 0.15 2.48
CA GLU A 48 0.58 1.54 2.22
C GLU A 48 1.34 2.45 3.19
N GLU A 49 1.90 3.52 2.68
CA GLU A 49 2.42 4.61 3.50
C GLU A 49 1.29 5.63 3.72
N ILE A 50 0.94 5.88 4.98
CA ILE A 50 -0.15 6.79 5.37
C ILE A 50 0.35 7.90 6.29
N TYR A 51 -0.45 8.96 6.41
CA TYR A 51 -0.28 9.99 7.43
C TYR A 51 -1.36 9.81 8.50
N THR A 52 -0.98 9.87 9.78
CA THR A 52 -1.91 9.60 10.90
C THR A 52 -2.72 10.82 11.31
N THR A 53 -2.33 12.01 10.87
CA THR A 53 -3.02 13.28 11.12
C THR A 53 -3.03 14.12 9.84
N ASN A 54 -3.74 15.24 9.86
CA ASN A 54 -3.71 16.23 8.78
C ASN A 54 -2.51 17.20 8.86
N GLU A 55 -1.62 17.01 9.84
CA GLU A 55 -0.43 17.84 10.02
C GLU A 55 0.76 17.27 9.25
N ALA A 56 1.78 18.12 9.06
CA ALA A 56 3.03 17.73 8.44
C ALA A 56 3.76 16.65 9.26
N GLN A 57 4.03 15.50 8.63
CA GLN A 57 4.68 14.35 9.27
C GLN A 57 5.31 13.45 8.21
N GLU A 58 6.33 12.68 8.59
CA GLU A 58 6.78 11.58 7.71
C GLU A 58 5.70 10.49 7.63
N PRO A 59 5.51 9.83 6.48
CA PRO A 59 4.54 8.77 6.36
C PRO A 59 4.94 7.55 7.19
N VAL A 60 3.95 6.81 7.68
CA VAL A 60 4.14 5.55 8.40
C VAL A 60 3.72 4.38 7.52
N LEU A 61 4.54 3.33 7.50
CA LEU A 61 4.27 2.13 6.72
C LEU A 61 3.26 1.25 7.47
N LYS A 62 2.15 0.94 6.80
CA LYS A 62 1.04 0.15 7.32
C LYS A 62 0.69 -0.98 6.36
N LEU A 63 0.03 -2.00 6.90
CA LEU A 63 -0.68 -2.99 6.12
C LEU A 63 -2.17 -2.68 6.23
N LYS A 64 -2.76 -2.29 5.11
CA LYS A 64 -4.21 -2.07 5.01
C LYS A 64 -4.88 -3.39 4.74
N LEU A 65 -5.91 -3.69 5.53
CA LEU A 65 -6.74 -4.88 5.42
C LEU A 65 -8.17 -4.44 5.14
N ILE A 66 -8.80 -4.99 4.11
CA ILE A 66 -10.19 -4.71 3.76
C ILE A 66 -10.93 -5.99 3.40
N THR A 67 -12.19 -6.11 3.79
CA THR A 67 -13.05 -7.21 3.32
C THR A 67 -13.41 -7.05 1.85
N SER A 68 -13.68 -8.16 1.17
CA SER A 68 -14.32 -8.16 -0.15
C SER A 68 -15.81 -7.84 -0.09
N GLU A 69 -16.44 -8.16 1.04
CA GLU A 69 -17.82 -7.78 1.34
C GLU A 69 -17.92 -6.27 1.61
N ILE A 70 -19.01 -5.68 1.10
CA ILE A 70 -19.38 -4.27 1.31
C ILE A 70 -20.51 -4.21 2.33
N PHE A 71 -20.25 -3.48 3.42
CA PHE A 71 -21.17 -3.31 4.52
C PHE A 71 -22.01 -2.03 4.36
N PRO A 72 -23.17 -1.94 5.05
CA PRO A 72 -24.04 -0.77 4.97
C PRO A 72 -23.42 0.55 5.43
N CYS A 73 -22.30 0.50 6.18
CA CYS A 73 -21.61 1.67 6.71
C CYS A 73 -20.11 1.59 6.39
N ILE A 74 -19.49 2.72 6.04
CA ILE A 74 -18.07 2.79 5.64
C ILE A 74 -17.11 2.62 6.82
N ASN A 75 -17.62 2.78 8.03
CA ASN A 75 -16.85 2.68 9.28
C ASN A 75 -16.98 1.32 9.99
N TYR A 76 -17.32 0.26 9.26
CA TYR A 76 -17.13 -1.10 9.77
C TYR A 76 -15.63 -1.37 10.00
N GLY A 77 -15.32 -1.97 11.14
CA GLY A 77 -13.95 -2.31 11.54
C GLY A 77 -13.63 -3.78 11.30
N LEU A 78 -12.36 -4.07 11.06
CA LEU A 78 -11.84 -5.42 11.03
C LEU A 78 -10.94 -5.63 12.26
N ALA A 79 -11.39 -6.44 13.22
CA ALA A 79 -10.61 -6.71 14.42
C ALA A 79 -9.49 -7.71 14.12
N THR A 80 -8.26 -7.36 14.51
CA THR A 80 -7.07 -8.19 14.35
C THR A 80 -6.26 -8.24 15.64
N THR A 81 -5.49 -9.32 15.79
CA THR A 81 -4.38 -9.40 16.75
C THR A 81 -3.08 -9.63 16.00
N GLU A 82 -2.06 -8.82 16.29
CA GLU A 82 -0.75 -8.94 15.66
C GLU A 82 0.28 -9.57 16.60
N PHE A 83 1.12 -10.41 16.02
CA PHE A 83 2.30 -10.98 16.68
C PHE A 83 3.52 -10.77 15.79
N THR A 84 4.68 -10.57 16.40
CA THR A 84 5.95 -10.54 15.68
C THR A 84 6.85 -11.61 16.27
N ASN A 85 7.26 -12.55 15.43
CA ASN A 85 8.22 -13.58 15.78
C ASN A 85 9.40 -13.48 14.82
N ASP A 86 10.57 -13.11 15.32
CA ASP A 86 11.75 -12.76 14.53
C ASP A 86 11.42 -11.76 13.39
N ASN A 87 11.48 -12.21 12.13
CA ASN A 87 11.21 -11.40 10.93
C ASN A 87 9.86 -11.74 10.28
N GLU A 88 8.94 -12.36 11.03
CA GLU A 88 7.60 -12.71 10.57
C GLU A 88 6.54 -11.88 11.32
N LEU A 89 5.69 -11.20 10.55
CA LEU A 89 4.46 -10.58 11.06
C LEU A 89 3.33 -11.60 10.94
N ILE A 90 2.73 -11.97 12.06
CA ILE A 90 1.56 -12.85 12.12
C ILE A 90 0.34 -11.99 12.43
N VAL A 91 -0.67 -12.06 11.58
CA VAL A 91 -1.91 -11.29 11.69
C VAL A 91 -3.06 -12.26 11.82
N ARG A 92 -3.73 -12.25 12.98
CA ARG A 92 -4.91 -13.07 13.21
C ARG A 92 -6.18 -12.24 13.09
N PHE A 93 -7.11 -12.70 12.27
CA PHE A 93 -8.43 -12.10 12.14
C PHE A 93 -9.35 -12.60 13.26
N GLU A 94 -10.01 -11.66 13.93
CA GLU A 94 -10.87 -11.96 15.09
C GLU A 94 -12.35 -11.94 14.70
N GLN A 95 -12.81 -10.79 14.19
CA GLN A 95 -14.21 -10.55 13.84
C GLN A 95 -14.37 -9.26 13.04
N ILE A 96 -15.55 -9.08 12.45
CA ILE A 96 -16.00 -7.80 11.91
C ILE A 96 -16.71 -7.02 13.00
N ILE A 97 -16.35 -5.75 13.17
CA ILE A 97 -16.93 -4.84 14.15
C ILE A 97 -17.93 -3.93 13.46
N GLU A 98 -19.21 -4.07 13.81
CA GLU A 98 -20.24 -3.11 13.46
C GLU A 98 -20.09 -1.83 14.33
N PRO A 99 -20.12 -0.64 13.72
CA PRO A 99 -20.01 0.60 14.47
C PRO A 99 -21.32 0.95 15.19
N GLU A 100 -21.22 1.59 16.37
CA GLU A 100 -22.41 2.08 17.09
C GLU A 100 -23.18 3.15 16.29
N LEU A 101 -22.45 3.98 15.52
CA LEU A 101 -23.01 4.99 14.64
C LEU A 101 -22.62 4.69 13.18
N CYS A 102 -23.61 4.45 12.35
CA CYS A 102 -23.43 4.25 10.92
C CYS A 102 -23.17 5.58 10.20
N LEU A 103 -22.00 5.73 9.56
CA LEU A 103 -21.72 6.87 8.67
C LEU A 103 -22.39 6.67 7.31
N THR A 104 -22.72 7.77 6.62
CA THR A 104 -23.61 7.81 5.44
C THR A 104 -22.95 7.36 4.12
N ALA A 105 -22.21 6.25 4.13
CA ALA A 105 -21.63 5.64 2.94
C ALA A 105 -21.50 4.13 3.16
N ILE A 106 -21.63 3.33 2.10
CA ILE A 106 -21.33 1.90 2.14
C ILE A 106 -19.83 1.68 1.90
N GLY A 107 -19.25 0.63 2.47
CA GLY A 107 -17.82 0.33 2.30
C GLY A 107 -17.41 -1.00 2.92
N PRO A 108 -16.21 -1.49 2.64
CA PRO A 108 -15.69 -2.70 3.28
C PRO A 108 -15.41 -2.45 4.76
N ALA A 109 -15.33 -3.52 5.56
CA ALA A 109 -14.74 -3.45 6.88
C ALA A 109 -13.23 -3.27 6.74
N THR A 110 -12.63 -2.37 7.52
CA THR A 110 -11.23 -1.98 7.35
C THR A 110 -10.41 -2.06 8.62
N SER A 111 -9.12 -2.33 8.48
CA SER A 111 -8.11 -2.18 9.53
C SER A 111 -6.79 -1.70 8.93
N TYR A 112 -6.02 -0.97 9.73
CA TYR A 112 -4.63 -0.61 9.44
C TYR A 112 -3.77 -1.11 10.60
N ILE A 113 -2.88 -2.03 10.29
CA ILE A 113 -1.92 -2.55 11.27
C ILE A 113 -0.51 -2.02 10.96
N GLU A 114 0.36 -1.97 11.97
CA GLU A 114 1.76 -1.64 11.76
C GLU A 114 2.42 -2.67 10.84
N LEU A 115 3.24 -2.19 9.90
CA LEU A 115 4.06 -3.04 9.04
C LEU A 115 5.54 -2.74 9.31
N PRO A 116 6.21 -3.51 10.21
CA PRO A 116 7.59 -3.23 10.58
C PRO A 116 8.53 -3.39 9.39
N GLU A 117 9.57 -2.55 9.28
CA GLU A 117 10.46 -2.56 8.10
C GLU A 117 11.39 -3.78 8.02
N ASN A 118 11.60 -4.49 9.14
CA ASN A 118 12.55 -5.60 9.25
C ASN A 118 11.92 -6.99 9.06
N ILE A 119 10.65 -7.07 8.64
CA ILE A 119 10.03 -8.36 8.34
C ILE A 119 10.34 -8.82 6.92
N ASN A 120 10.39 -10.13 6.72
CA ASN A 120 10.52 -10.75 5.40
C ASN A 120 9.38 -11.74 5.08
N LYS A 121 8.46 -11.93 6.03
CA LYS A 121 7.29 -12.81 5.90
C LYS A 121 6.06 -12.22 6.59
N ILE A 122 4.91 -12.41 5.97
CA ILE A 122 3.59 -12.13 6.56
C ILE A 122 2.80 -13.43 6.55
N THR A 123 2.20 -13.75 7.69
CA THR A 123 1.27 -14.87 7.83
C THR A 123 -0.07 -14.36 8.33
N PHE A 124 -1.13 -14.74 7.64
CA PHE A 124 -2.51 -14.42 8.01
C PHE A 124 -3.19 -15.66 8.57
N LEU A 125 -3.90 -15.51 9.67
CA LEU A 125 -4.66 -16.58 10.32
C LEU A 125 -6.14 -16.21 10.35
N ASN A 126 -6.99 -17.08 9.82
CA ASN A 126 -8.45 -16.95 9.86
C ASN A 126 -9.07 -18.29 10.27
N GLY A 127 -9.45 -18.41 11.54
CA GLY A 127 -9.72 -19.72 12.14
C GLY A 127 -8.49 -20.62 12.04
N SER A 128 -8.68 -21.83 11.51
CA SER A 128 -7.60 -22.78 11.21
C SER A 128 -6.97 -22.61 9.83
N VAL A 129 -7.38 -21.63 9.03
CA VAL A 129 -6.87 -21.41 7.67
C VAL A 129 -5.72 -20.41 7.72
N ILE A 130 -4.64 -20.73 7.00
CA ILE A 130 -3.39 -19.97 7.03
C ILE A 130 -3.02 -19.55 5.61
N ASP A 131 -2.70 -18.26 5.46
CA ASP A 131 -2.15 -17.71 4.22
C ASP A 131 -0.79 -17.09 4.50
N LYS A 132 0.13 -17.16 3.54
CA LYS A 132 1.54 -16.78 3.73
C LYS A 132 2.09 -16.03 2.51
N TYR A 133 2.90 -15.02 2.80
CA TYR A 133 3.56 -14.19 1.80
C TYR A 133 5.00 -13.90 2.22
N TYR A 134 5.93 -13.95 1.27
CA TYR A 134 7.21 -13.25 1.44
C TYR A 134 6.99 -11.76 1.18
N ILE A 135 7.71 -10.94 1.93
CA ILE A 135 7.73 -9.49 1.75
C ILE A 135 9.17 -9.00 1.66
N ASP A 136 9.44 -8.12 0.69
CA ASP A 136 10.69 -7.36 0.57
C ASP A 136 10.36 -5.88 0.75
N ILE A 137 10.94 -5.25 1.78
CA ILE A 137 10.77 -3.83 2.09
C ILE A 137 12.12 -3.16 1.89
N ASN A 138 12.18 -2.19 0.98
CA ASN A 138 13.36 -1.35 0.79
C ASN A 138 12.95 0.12 0.65
N GLN A 139 13.94 0.99 0.42
CA GLN A 139 13.72 2.45 0.33
C GLN A 139 12.92 2.89 -0.90
N GLN A 140 12.79 2.04 -1.92
CA GLN A 140 12.11 2.38 -3.17
C GLN A 140 10.72 1.76 -3.27
N LYS A 141 10.54 0.53 -2.78
CA LYS A 141 9.29 -0.21 -2.91
C LYS A 141 9.12 -1.30 -1.86
N ILE A 142 7.87 -1.72 -1.69
CA ILE A 142 7.47 -2.95 -1.02
C ILE A 142 7.03 -3.95 -2.08
N SER A 143 7.51 -5.19 -1.99
CA SER A 143 7.12 -6.28 -2.89
C SER A 143 6.61 -7.48 -2.09
N LEU A 144 5.50 -8.07 -2.53
CA LEU A 144 4.86 -9.24 -1.94
C LEU A 144 4.94 -10.41 -2.93
N THR A 145 5.37 -11.56 -2.44
CA THR A 145 5.36 -12.82 -3.21
C THR A 145 4.50 -13.83 -2.48
N LEU A 146 3.45 -14.29 -3.15
CA LEU A 146 2.55 -15.32 -2.62
C LEU A 146 3.32 -16.62 -2.35
N ILE A 147 3.13 -17.19 -1.15
CA ILE A 147 3.57 -18.54 -0.80
C ILE A 147 2.35 -19.47 -0.84
N GLU A 148 1.30 -19.09 -0.13
CA GLU A 148 0.07 -19.86 0.04
C GLU A 148 -1.09 -18.89 0.29
N ASN A 149 -2.23 -19.08 -0.39
CA ASN A 149 -3.45 -18.36 -0.04
C ASN A 149 -4.71 -19.17 -0.25
N ASN A 150 -5.69 -18.88 0.61
CA ASN A 150 -7.00 -19.52 0.66
C ASN A 150 -8.09 -18.46 0.87
N PHE A 151 -7.81 -17.41 1.65
CA PHE A 151 -8.80 -16.39 2.04
C PHE A 151 -8.29 -14.95 1.87
N THR A 152 -7.03 -14.74 1.54
CA THR A 152 -6.43 -13.43 1.33
C THR A 152 -6.06 -13.17 -0.13
N THR A 153 -6.09 -11.91 -0.55
CA THR A 153 -5.62 -11.47 -1.86
C THR A 153 -4.91 -10.13 -1.74
N SER A 154 -3.69 -10.04 -2.29
CA SER A 154 -2.98 -8.77 -2.37
C SER A 154 -3.61 -7.90 -3.46
N LEU A 155 -4.07 -6.69 -3.14
CA LEU A 155 -4.56 -5.73 -4.15
C LEU A 155 -3.45 -5.29 -5.09
N PHE A 156 -2.26 -5.08 -4.53
CA PHE A 156 -1.05 -4.74 -5.27
C PHE A 156 0.11 -5.55 -4.72
N ASN A 157 0.73 -6.36 -5.56
CA ASN A 157 1.93 -7.12 -5.17
C ASN A 157 3.19 -6.25 -5.08
N LYS A 158 3.16 -5.02 -5.61
CA LYS A 158 4.24 -4.04 -5.54
C LYS A 158 3.65 -2.67 -5.27
N THR A 159 4.22 -1.93 -4.32
CA THR A 159 3.86 -0.53 -4.03
C THR A 159 5.13 0.28 -3.88
N PHE A 160 5.25 1.41 -4.57
CA PHE A 160 6.40 2.30 -4.40
C PHE A 160 6.33 3.01 -3.04
N ARG A 161 7.50 3.28 -2.45
CA ARG A 161 7.63 4.17 -1.29
C ARG A 161 7.52 5.62 -1.75
N ILE A 162 6.99 6.47 -0.89
CA ILE A 162 6.94 7.92 -1.06
C ILE A 162 8.38 8.45 -1.00
N PRO A 163 8.93 9.01 -2.09
CA PRO A 163 10.30 9.52 -2.07
C PRO A 163 10.43 10.73 -1.14
N LYS A 164 11.43 10.75 -0.25
CA LYS A 164 11.72 11.94 0.56
C LYS A 164 12.00 13.16 -0.33
N ASN A 165 11.57 14.33 0.13
CA ASN A 165 11.66 15.60 -0.58
C ASN A 165 11.03 15.54 -1.97
N SER A 166 9.83 14.96 -2.07
CA SER A 166 9.03 14.96 -3.29
C SER A 166 7.64 15.54 -3.07
N PHE A 167 6.96 15.87 -4.17
CA PHE A 167 5.55 16.20 -4.19
C PHE A 167 4.90 15.77 -5.50
N ALA A 168 3.58 15.58 -5.47
CA ALA A 168 2.73 15.42 -6.63
C ALA A 168 2.06 16.74 -6.98
N TYR A 169 2.07 17.10 -8.26
CA TYR A 169 1.21 18.10 -8.87
C TYR A 169 -0.01 17.39 -9.48
N VAL A 170 -1.19 17.73 -8.98
CA VAL A 170 -2.46 17.11 -9.35
C VAL A 170 -3.40 18.21 -9.83
N CYS A 171 -4.00 18.04 -11.01
CA CYS A 171 -4.82 19.08 -11.63
C CYS A 171 -6.09 18.50 -12.29
N GLY A 172 -7.22 19.12 -11.96
CA GLY A 172 -8.50 18.86 -12.58
C GLY A 172 -9.02 20.14 -13.21
N THR A 173 -9.51 20.07 -14.44
CA THR A 173 -10.01 21.24 -15.18
C THR A 173 -11.39 20.99 -15.75
N ASN A 174 -11.94 22.04 -16.35
CA ASN A 174 -13.11 21.95 -17.21
C ASN A 174 -12.66 21.64 -18.65
N THR A 175 -13.61 21.52 -19.56
CA THR A 175 -13.34 21.30 -20.98
C THR A 175 -12.84 22.55 -21.71
N THR A 176 -12.95 23.74 -21.13
CA THR A 176 -12.65 25.03 -21.77
C THR A 176 -11.35 25.69 -21.28
N ASN A 177 -10.76 25.19 -20.19
CA ASN A 177 -9.60 25.77 -19.53
C ASN A 177 -8.52 24.71 -19.23
N THR A 178 -8.44 23.71 -20.11
CA THR A 178 -7.47 22.61 -20.01
C THR A 178 -6.01 23.09 -20.09
N ASN A 179 -5.76 24.29 -20.62
CA ASN A 179 -4.43 24.90 -20.68
C ASN A 179 -3.82 25.12 -19.29
N ILE A 180 -4.64 25.35 -18.27
CA ILE A 180 -4.21 25.58 -16.88
C ILE A 180 -3.28 24.46 -16.38
N TYR A 181 -3.55 23.22 -16.78
CA TYR A 181 -2.71 22.08 -16.43
C TYR A 181 -1.25 22.26 -16.89
N THR A 182 -1.07 22.60 -18.18
CA THR A 182 0.25 22.79 -18.78
C THR A 182 0.88 24.10 -18.31
N ASP A 183 0.11 25.19 -18.27
CA ASP A 183 0.60 26.53 -17.91
C ASP A 183 1.21 26.54 -16.50
N PHE A 184 0.54 25.93 -15.52
CA PHE A 184 1.09 25.84 -14.16
C PHE A 184 2.25 24.85 -14.05
N SER A 185 2.23 23.76 -14.83
CA SER A 185 3.36 22.82 -14.90
C SER A 185 4.64 23.51 -15.39
N GLU A 186 4.52 24.37 -16.41
CA GLU A 186 5.65 25.14 -16.94
C GLU A 186 6.25 26.08 -15.89
N ILE A 187 5.44 26.64 -14.98
CA ILE A 187 5.91 27.47 -13.85
C ILE A 187 6.75 26.63 -12.88
N ILE A 188 6.31 25.41 -12.55
CA ILE A 188 7.07 24.49 -11.70
C ILE A 188 8.41 24.14 -12.37
N GLU A 189 8.37 23.79 -13.66
CA GLU A 189 9.53 23.37 -14.45
C GLU A 189 10.57 24.48 -14.67
N GLN A 190 10.17 25.75 -14.58
CA GLN A 190 11.10 26.89 -14.62
C GLN A 190 11.93 27.04 -13.34
N ASN A 191 11.51 26.44 -12.23
CA ASN A 191 12.27 26.48 -10.98
C ASN A 191 13.36 25.37 -10.98
N PRO A 192 14.66 25.73 -11.02
CA PRO A 192 15.73 24.73 -11.08
C PRO A 192 15.88 23.88 -9.82
N ASP A 193 15.23 24.26 -8.71
CA ASP A 193 15.21 23.45 -7.48
C ASP A 193 14.21 22.28 -7.56
N PHE A 194 13.40 22.21 -8.63
CA PHE A 194 12.46 21.11 -8.88
C PHE A 194 12.90 20.24 -10.06
N ILE A 195 12.89 18.92 -9.83
CA ILE A 195 13.27 17.92 -10.84
C ILE A 195 12.12 16.94 -10.99
N GLU A 196 11.50 16.93 -12.16
CA GLU A 196 10.46 15.95 -12.50
C GLU A 196 11.04 14.53 -12.51
N PHE A 197 10.25 13.55 -12.07
CA PHE A 197 10.61 12.14 -12.11
C PHE A 197 9.39 11.25 -12.31
N ASP A 198 9.64 10.06 -12.85
CA ASP A 198 8.64 9.00 -12.98
C ASP A 198 8.93 7.85 -12.00
N PHE A 199 7.88 7.12 -11.64
CA PHE A 199 8.02 5.86 -10.90
C PHE A 199 8.38 4.73 -11.88
N GLU A 200 9.66 4.37 -11.91
CA GLU A 200 10.18 3.37 -12.85
C GLU A 200 9.82 1.93 -12.46
N GLY A 201 9.18 1.21 -13.38
CA GLY A 201 8.84 -0.21 -13.25
C GLY A 201 7.41 -0.47 -12.76
N GLU A 202 7.16 -1.70 -12.29
CA GLU A 202 5.84 -2.11 -11.80
C GLU A 202 5.64 -1.78 -10.33
N GLY A 203 4.52 -1.14 -10.01
CA GLY A 203 4.04 -0.94 -8.65
C GLY A 203 2.95 0.11 -8.57
N ARG A 204 2.14 0.06 -7.52
CA ARG A 204 1.18 1.12 -7.20
C ARG A 204 1.95 2.40 -6.85
N ILE A 205 1.59 3.51 -7.48
CA ILE A 205 2.10 4.84 -7.14
C ILE A 205 1.45 5.29 -5.81
N PRO A 206 2.22 5.80 -4.83
CA PRO A 206 1.70 6.16 -3.52
C PRO A 206 1.09 7.58 -3.48
N TYR A 207 1.24 8.34 -4.56
CA TYR A 207 0.54 9.61 -4.79
C TYR A 207 -0.75 9.41 -5.59
N PRO A 208 -1.69 10.37 -5.56
CA PRO A 208 -2.78 10.40 -6.52
C PRO A 208 -2.23 10.43 -7.95
N GLU A 209 -2.77 9.57 -8.81
CA GLU A 209 -2.39 9.54 -10.23
C GLU A 209 -3.17 10.57 -11.04
N THR A 210 -4.33 11.02 -10.54
CA THR A 210 -5.17 12.06 -11.15
C THR A 210 -6.12 12.66 -10.11
N THR A 211 -6.87 13.70 -10.49
CA THR A 211 -8.01 14.18 -9.69
C THR A 211 -9.26 13.33 -9.92
N ASP A 212 -10.20 13.37 -8.99
CA ASP A 212 -11.54 12.80 -9.18
C ASP A 212 -12.61 13.90 -9.18
N GLY A 213 -13.72 13.67 -9.90
CA GLY A 213 -14.90 14.53 -9.85
C GLY A 213 -14.91 15.75 -10.78
N ASN A 214 -13.87 15.95 -11.61
CA ASN A 214 -13.83 17.05 -12.58
C ASN A 214 -14.25 16.60 -13.99
N TRP A 215 -14.51 17.55 -14.89
CA TRP A 215 -14.82 17.25 -16.30
C TRP A 215 -13.61 16.70 -17.05
N VAL A 216 -12.41 17.21 -16.75
CA VAL A 216 -11.14 16.74 -17.32
C VAL A 216 -10.17 16.52 -16.17
N ASN A 217 -9.86 15.26 -15.88
CA ASN A 217 -8.87 14.88 -14.90
C ASN A 217 -7.53 14.66 -15.63
N HIS A 218 -6.51 15.44 -15.29
CA HIS A 218 -5.19 15.32 -15.92
C HIS A 218 -4.32 14.30 -15.17
N PRO A 219 -3.38 13.62 -15.84
CA PRO A 219 -2.39 12.80 -15.15
C PRO A 219 -1.56 13.68 -14.21
N SER A 220 -1.20 13.14 -13.05
CA SER A 220 -0.35 13.84 -12.09
C SER A 220 1.11 13.80 -12.53
N LYS A 221 1.84 14.85 -12.16
CA LYS A 221 3.31 14.91 -12.32
C LYS A 221 3.98 14.86 -10.96
N TYR A 222 5.20 14.32 -10.90
CA TYR A 222 5.93 14.14 -9.64
C TYR A 222 7.27 14.83 -9.70
N TYR A 223 7.62 15.54 -8.64
CA TYR A 223 8.84 16.34 -8.57
C TYR A 223 9.60 16.05 -7.30
N LYS A 224 10.93 16.06 -7.38
CA LYS A 224 11.81 16.17 -6.21
C LYS A 224 12.26 17.61 -6.03
N TYR A 225 12.52 17.98 -4.79
CA TYR A 225 13.10 19.27 -4.44
C TYR A 225 14.33 19.11 -3.54
N THR A 226 15.26 20.05 -3.64
CA THR A 226 16.45 20.13 -2.78
C THR A 226 16.31 21.23 -1.74
N ASN A 227 15.46 22.22 -2.00
CA ASN A 227 15.27 23.41 -1.18
C ASN A 227 13.84 23.47 -0.62
N SER A 228 13.71 23.28 0.69
CA SER A 228 12.40 23.33 1.36
C SER A 228 11.77 24.72 1.36
N LEU A 229 12.56 25.79 1.25
CA LEU A 229 12.04 27.16 1.18
C LEU A 229 11.34 27.39 -0.16
N GLU A 230 11.95 26.96 -1.27
CA GLU A 230 11.31 27.04 -2.60
C GLU A 230 10.06 26.16 -2.67
N PHE A 231 10.11 24.95 -2.12
CA PHE A 231 8.92 24.11 -2.02
C PHE A 231 7.78 24.82 -1.26
N ASN A 232 8.06 25.43 -0.11
CA ASN A 232 7.03 26.16 0.64
C ASN A 232 6.53 27.41 -0.09
N ASN A 233 7.39 28.06 -0.90
CA ASN A 233 7.02 29.21 -1.70
C ASN A 233 6.04 28.86 -2.84
N LEU A 234 5.95 27.58 -3.25
CA LEU A 234 4.95 27.14 -4.24
C LEU A 234 3.51 27.46 -3.81
N ALA A 235 3.23 27.53 -2.51
CA ALA A 235 1.91 27.97 -2.04
C ALA A 235 1.57 29.37 -2.56
N ASN A 236 2.49 30.33 -2.42
CA ASN A 236 2.29 31.70 -2.89
C ASN A 236 2.19 31.76 -4.41
N VAL A 237 3.09 31.05 -5.12
CA VAL A 237 3.10 31.00 -6.59
C VAL A 237 1.79 30.44 -7.13
N MET A 238 1.27 29.38 -6.51
CA MET A 238 0.00 28.77 -6.88
C MET A 238 -1.18 29.69 -6.58
N ASN A 239 -1.18 30.40 -5.45
CA ASN A 239 -2.26 31.32 -5.09
C ASN A 239 -2.30 32.53 -6.02
N GLU A 240 -1.14 33.12 -6.34
CA GLU A 240 -1.02 34.19 -7.34
C GLU A 240 -1.55 33.73 -8.71
N TYR A 241 -1.06 32.59 -9.20
CA TYR A 241 -1.53 32.02 -10.47
C TYR A 241 -3.03 31.75 -10.47
N SER A 242 -3.57 31.16 -9.40
CA SER A 242 -4.98 30.84 -9.27
C SER A 242 -5.85 32.09 -9.32
N SER A 243 -5.47 33.14 -8.58
CA SER A 243 -6.23 34.41 -8.53
C SER A 243 -6.33 35.12 -9.89
N GLU A 244 -5.36 34.89 -10.77
CA GLU A 244 -5.33 35.50 -12.10
C GLU A 244 -5.99 34.63 -13.18
N ASN A 245 -6.00 33.31 -13.02
CA ASN A 245 -6.31 32.36 -14.10
C ASN A 245 -7.47 31.40 -13.80
N ILE A 246 -7.90 31.27 -12.54
CA ILE A 246 -8.96 30.36 -12.12
C ILE A 246 -10.11 31.18 -11.52
N GLU A 247 -11.25 31.18 -12.22
CA GLU A 247 -12.49 31.75 -11.70
C GLU A 247 -12.98 30.97 -10.48
N GLU A 248 -13.48 31.69 -9.48
CA GLU A 248 -14.12 31.11 -8.28
C GLU A 248 -15.26 30.17 -8.68
N ASP A 249 -15.42 29.06 -7.95
CA ASP A 249 -16.43 28.02 -8.21
C ASP A 249 -16.43 27.43 -9.64
N SER A 250 -15.35 27.62 -10.41
CA SER A 250 -15.28 27.11 -11.79
C SER A 250 -15.18 25.60 -11.88
N GLY A 251 -14.80 24.89 -10.81
CA GLY A 251 -14.51 23.46 -10.86
C GLY A 251 -13.11 23.11 -11.36
N VAL A 252 -12.24 24.12 -11.53
CA VAL A 252 -10.80 23.92 -11.76
C VAL A 252 -10.09 23.80 -10.41
N THR A 253 -9.23 22.80 -10.30
CA THR A 253 -8.48 22.51 -9.07
C THR A 253 -7.02 22.25 -9.39
N ILE A 254 -6.11 22.94 -8.67
CA ILE A 254 -4.69 22.59 -8.59
C ILE A 254 -4.40 22.19 -7.15
N SER A 255 -3.73 21.05 -6.99
CA SER A 255 -3.26 20.55 -5.70
C SER A 255 -1.78 20.19 -5.78
N ILE A 256 -1.03 20.59 -4.75
CA ILE A 256 0.33 20.12 -4.49
C ILE A 256 0.30 19.27 -3.23
N ILE A 257 0.75 18.02 -3.31
CA ILE A 257 0.73 17.08 -2.17
C ILE A 257 2.15 16.55 -1.96
N SER A 258 2.75 16.91 -0.83
CA SER A 258 4.14 16.52 -0.53
C SER A 258 4.27 15.19 0.19
N TRP A 259 5.51 14.68 0.17
CA TRP A 259 5.93 13.46 0.86
C TRP A 259 5.77 13.49 2.38
N ASN A 260 5.61 14.67 2.98
CA ASN A 260 5.47 14.84 4.43
C ASN A 260 4.11 15.46 4.79
N ASN A 261 3.08 15.21 3.97
CA ASN A 261 1.70 15.64 4.19
C ASN A 261 1.44 17.15 4.18
N VAL A 262 2.41 17.99 3.78
CA VAL A 262 2.13 19.40 3.45
C VAL A 262 1.35 19.44 2.14
N LYS A 263 0.24 20.19 2.12
CA LYS A 263 -0.64 20.30 0.95
C LYS A 263 -0.94 21.75 0.65
N PHE A 264 -0.93 22.09 -0.64
CA PHE A 264 -1.40 23.38 -1.14
C PHE A 264 -2.57 23.13 -2.08
N TYR A 265 -3.61 23.94 -1.95
CA TYR A 265 -4.82 23.85 -2.75
C TYR A 265 -5.19 25.22 -3.32
N SER A 266 -5.45 25.29 -4.63
CA SER A 266 -5.75 26.55 -5.30
C SER A 266 -7.04 27.23 -4.86
N TRP A 267 -7.93 26.54 -4.16
CA TRP A 267 -9.25 27.05 -3.75
C TRP A 267 -9.36 27.44 -2.27
N LEU A 268 -8.29 27.33 -1.47
CA LEU A 268 -8.36 27.74 -0.07
C LEU A 268 -8.20 29.25 0.14
N GLU A 269 -7.60 29.94 -0.83
CA GLU A 269 -7.32 31.38 -0.76
C GLU A 269 -7.85 32.16 -1.98
N ASN A 270 -8.61 31.50 -2.86
CA ASN A 270 -9.25 32.12 -4.03
C ASN A 270 -10.61 32.72 -3.67
#